data_AF-A0A7C3KYN1-F1
#
_entry.id   AF-A0A7C3KYN1-F1
#
_cell.length_a   1.000
_cell.length_b   1.000
_cell.length_c   1.000
_cell.angle_alpha   90.00
_cell.angle_beta   90.00
_cell.angle_gamma   90.00
#
_symmetry.space_group_name_H-M   'P 1'
#
loop_
_entity.id
_entity.type
_entity.pdbx_description
1 polymer ?
#
loop_
_entity_poly.entity_id
_entity_poly.type
_entity_poly.pdbx_seq_one_letter_code
_entity_poly.pdbx_strand_id
1 'polypeptide(L)'
;MNCASVRNLLSAYLDSELAGSEMQQVRAHLEQCPTCRAECDDLREVKSLLRGLPPCCAPNGMEERLKAALSQAERPLPLRVEPSVAAGLTLAAAAAIAGFFVYTLIKPPTEPTMAGEYPPAMHRQIDGTRDFERARSPFSGHTIPVSLDDGHSGR
;
A
#
# COMPACT_ATOMS: atom_id res chain seq x y z
N MET A 1 -8.93 -22.70 10.28
CA MET A 1 -9.20 -22.86 8.83
C MET A 1 -9.36 -24.34 8.49
N ASN A 2 -10.17 -24.67 7.47
CA ASN A 2 -10.28 -26.02 6.93
C ASN A 2 -9.42 -26.17 5.66
N CYS A 3 -9.20 -27.41 5.21
CA CYS A 3 -8.34 -27.69 4.06
C CYS A 3 -8.87 -27.05 2.77
N ALA A 4 -10.19 -27.06 2.53
CA ALA A 4 -10.77 -26.48 1.32
C ALA A 4 -10.47 -24.98 1.18
N SER A 5 -10.62 -24.22 2.28
CA SER A 5 -10.27 -22.80 2.31
C SER A 5 -8.78 -22.59 2.08
N VAL A 6 -7.92 -23.40 2.70
CA VAL A 6 -6.46 -23.26 2.55
C VAL A 6 -6.01 -23.53 1.13
N ARG A 7 -6.52 -24.60 0.50
CA ARG A 7 -6.21 -24.96 -0.90
C ARG A 7 -6.49 -23.81 -1.86
N ASN A 8 -7.62 -23.12 -1.70
CA ASN A 8 -7.98 -21.94 -2.50
C ASN A 8 -7.04 -20.74 -2.27
N LEU A 9 -6.33 -20.69 -1.13
CA LEU A 9 -5.44 -19.60 -0.77
C LEU A 9 -3.96 -19.91 -1.06
N LEU A 10 -3.60 -21.13 -1.49
CA LEU A 10 -2.19 -21.52 -1.64
C LEU A 10 -1.44 -20.71 -2.72
N SER A 11 -2.09 -20.35 -3.83
CA SER A 11 -1.45 -19.52 -4.86
C SER A 11 -1.13 -18.13 -4.31
N ALA A 12 -2.13 -17.45 -3.76
CA ALA A 12 -1.96 -16.13 -3.13
C ALA A 12 -0.98 -16.16 -1.95
N TYR A 13 -0.93 -17.27 -1.20
CA TYR A 13 0.09 -17.52 -0.17
C TYR A 13 1.50 -17.53 -0.76
N LEU A 14 1.74 -18.24 -1.87
CA LEU A 14 3.04 -18.33 -2.55
C LEU A 14 3.44 -17.03 -3.25
N ASP A 15 2.47 -16.17 -3.58
CA ASP A 15 2.67 -14.86 -4.19
C ASP A 15 2.75 -13.72 -3.15
N SER A 16 2.58 -14.03 -1.86
CA SER A 16 2.58 -13.07 -0.74
C SER A 16 1.48 -12.00 -0.86
N GLU A 17 0.33 -12.37 -1.40
CA GLU A 17 -0.83 -11.48 -1.63
C GLU A 17 -1.89 -11.56 -0.52
N LEU A 18 -1.72 -12.49 0.43
CA LEU A 18 -2.63 -12.64 1.56
C LEU A 18 -2.44 -11.54 2.62
N ALA A 19 -3.52 -11.19 3.32
CA ALA A 19 -3.42 -10.36 4.51
C ALA A 19 -2.56 -11.04 5.59
N GLY A 20 -1.91 -10.27 6.46
CA GLY A 20 -1.03 -10.84 7.51
C GLY A 20 -1.71 -11.87 8.42
N SER A 21 -2.99 -11.66 8.74
CA SER A 21 -3.79 -12.62 9.52
C SER A 21 -4.08 -13.92 8.76
N GLU A 22 -4.40 -13.84 7.46
CA GLU A 22 -4.64 -14.99 6.59
C GLU A 22 -3.33 -15.77 6.33
N MET A 23 -2.24 -15.05 6.10
CA MET A 23 -0.89 -15.60 5.96
C MET A 23 -0.52 -16.45 7.17
N GLN A 24 -0.82 -15.97 8.38
CA GLN A 24 -0.56 -16.69 9.63
C GLN A 24 -1.47 -17.92 9.77
N GLN A 25 -2.76 -17.80 9.45
CA GLN A 25 -3.70 -18.92 9.52
C GLN A 25 -3.34 -20.04 8.54
N VAL A 26 -2.97 -19.69 7.31
CA VAL A 26 -2.53 -20.67 6.30
C VAL A 26 -1.22 -21.32 6.74
N ARG A 27 -0.24 -20.55 7.23
CA ARG A 27 1.03 -21.09 7.76
C ARG A 27 0.80 -22.10 8.88
N ALA A 28 -0.02 -21.74 9.88
CA ALA A 28 -0.36 -22.63 10.98
C ALA A 28 -1.05 -23.91 10.51
N HIS A 29 -1.88 -23.83 9.46
CA HIS A 29 -2.49 -25.00 8.87
C HIS A 29 -1.48 -25.89 8.13
N LEU A 30 -0.57 -25.31 7.35
CA LEU A 30 0.49 -26.07 6.65
C LEU A 30 1.41 -26.80 7.62
N GLU A 31 1.64 -26.24 8.81
CA GLU A 31 2.40 -26.87 9.90
C GLU A 31 1.73 -28.16 10.40
N GLN A 32 0.39 -28.23 10.36
CA GLN A 32 -0.39 -29.31 10.95
C GLN A 32 -0.98 -30.28 9.92
N CYS A 33 -1.15 -29.86 8.66
CA CYS A 33 -1.77 -30.66 7.60
C CYS A 33 -0.73 -31.07 6.53
N PRO A 34 -0.33 -32.35 6.47
CA PRO A 34 0.62 -32.83 5.47
C PRO A 34 0.05 -32.79 4.04
N THR A 35 -1.26 -32.98 3.88
CA THR A 35 -1.90 -32.93 2.54
C THR A 35 -1.82 -31.54 1.93
N CYS A 36 -2.21 -30.50 2.67
CA CYS A 36 -2.10 -29.13 2.16
C CYS A 36 -0.64 -28.67 2.00
N ARG A 37 0.29 -29.25 2.77
CA ARG A 37 1.73 -29.01 2.57
C ARG A 37 2.21 -29.59 1.25
N ALA A 38 1.87 -30.84 0.95
CA ALA A 38 2.21 -31.47 -0.33
C ALA A 38 1.66 -30.65 -1.51
N GLU A 39 0.39 -30.23 -1.47
CA GLU A 39 -0.19 -29.38 -2.51
C GLU A 39 0.53 -28.02 -2.66
N CYS A 40 0.97 -27.42 -1.54
CA CYS A 40 1.74 -26.18 -1.56
C CYS A 40 3.13 -26.37 -2.17
N ASP A 41 3.75 -27.53 -1.92
CA ASP A 41 5.05 -27.91 -2.47
C ASP A 41 4.95 -28.18 -3.98
N ASP A 42 3.91 -28.87 -4.44
CA ASP A 42 3.62 -29.11 -5.86
C ASP A 42 3.46 -27.78 -6.62
N LEU A 43 2.68 -26.84 -6.08
CA LEU A 43 2.53 -25.50 -6.66
C LEU A 43 3.85 -24.72 -6.70
N ARG A 44 4.70 -24.89 -5.68
CA ARG A 44 6.03 -24.27 -5.65
C ARG A 44 6.95 -24.85 -6.72
N GLU A 45 6.87 -26.16 -6.97
CA GLU A 45 7.61 -26.81 -8.04
C GLU A 45 7.18 -26.29 -9.41
N VAL A 46 5.87 -26.21 -9.68
CA VAL A 46 5.34 -25.62 -10.92
C VAL A 46 5.87 -24.20 -11.12
N LYS A 47 5.83 -23.36 -10.07
CA LYS A 47 6.37 -21.98 -10.12
C LYS A 47 7.87 -21.95 -10.39
N SER A 48 8.63 -22.92 -9.86
CA SER A 48 10.06 -23.06 -10.11
C SER A 48 10.35 -23.41 -11.57
N LEU A 49 9.60 -24.36 -12.15
CA LEU A 49 9.73 -24.74 -13.56
C LEU A 49 9.43 -23.56 -14.49
N LEU A 50 8.38 -22.79 -14.21
CA LEU A 50 8.03 -21.60 -14.98
C LEU A 50 9.12 -20.51 -14.91
N ARG A 51 9.80 -20.36 -13.77
CA ARG A 51 10.94 -19.43 -13.62
C ARG A 51 12.16 -19.84 -14.45
N GLY A 52 12.27 -21.12 -14.81
CA GLY A 52 13.34 -21.64 -15.67
C GLY A 52 13.15 -21.33 -17.15
N LEU A 53 12.00 -20.78 -17.55
CA LEU A 53 11.75 -20.41 -18.95
C LEU A 53 12.65 -19.24 -19.37
N PRO A 54 13.09 -19.21 -20.64
CA PRO A 54 13.89 -18.10 -21.16
C PRO A 54 13.10 -16.78 -21.03
N PRO A 55 13.75 -15.68 -20.61
CA PRO A 55 13.10 -14.40 -20.49
C PRO A 55 12.59 -13.94 -21.87
N CYS A 56 11.38 -13.38 -21.90
CA CYS A 56 10.86 -12.77 -23.11
C CYS A 56 11.58 -11.45 -23.38
N CYS A 57 11.96 -11.20 -24.63
CA CYS A 57 12.52 -9.90 -25.02
C CYS A 57 11.43 -8.83 -24.88
N ALA A 58 11.75 -7.74 -24.18
CA ALA A 58 10.89 -6.57 -24.17
C ALA A 58 10.76 -5.99 -25.60
N PRO A 59 9.58 -5.49 -26.00
CA PRO A 59 9.42 -4.77 -27.26
C PRO A 59 10.41 -3.60 -27.37
N ASN A 60 10.84 -3.30 -28.60
CA ASN A 60 11.70 -2.15 -28.87
C ASN A 60 11.07 -0.86 -28.32
N GLY A 61 11.88 -0.03 -27.65
CA GLY A 61 11.42 1.23 -27.07
C GLY A 61 10.65 1.11 -25.74
N MET A 62 10.51 -0.09 -25.17
CA MET A 62 9.79 -0.27 -23.90
C MET A 62 10.47 0.43 -22.73
N GLU A 63 11.81 0.46 -22.71
CA GLU A 63 12.59 1.13 -21.66
C GLU A 63 12.36 2.64 -21.67
N GLU A 64 12.41 3.28 -22.85
CA GLU A 64 12.15 4.71 -23.01
C GLU A 64 10.71 5.05 -22.61
N ARG A 65 9.73 4.23 -23.03
CA ARG A 65 8.32 4.40 -22.65
C ARG A 65 8.12 4.27 -21.14
N LEU A 66 8.80 3.32 -20.49
CA LEU A 66 8.74 3.13 -19.05
C LEU A 66 9.34 4.34 -18.31
N LYS A 67 10.52 4.82 -18.72
CA LYS A 67 11.15 6.03 -18.16
C LYS A 67 10.27 7.27 -18.34
N ALA A 68 9.68 7.42 -19.52
CA ALA A 68 8.76 8.52 -19.80
C ALA A 68 7.47 8.44 -18.94
N ALA A 69 6.98 7.24 -18.64
CA ALA A 69 5.82 7.04 -17.78
C ALA A 69 6.14 7.35 -16.31
N LEU A 70 7.26 6.85 -15.79
CA LEU A 70 7.70 7.12 -14.41
C LEU A 70 7.94 8.62 -14.18
N SER A 71 8.64 9.28 -15.10
CA SER A 71 8.90 10.73 -14.99
C SER A 71 7.63 11.58 -15.07
N GLN A 72 6.54 11.09 -15.66
CA GLN A 72 5.24 11.76 -15.64
C GLN A 72 4.49 11.53 -14.33
N ALA A 73 4.55 10.32 -13.77
CA ALA A 73 3.93 9.98 -12.49
C ALA A 73 4.56 10.76 -11.32
N GLU A 74 5.86 11.06 -11.40
CA GLU A 74 6.60 11.83 -10.40
C GLU A 74 6.41 13.34 -10.52
N ARG A 75 5.69 13.85 -11.54
CA ARG A 75 5.46 15.29 -11.66
C ARG A 75 4.55 15.72 -10.51
N PRO A 76 5.02 16.60 -9.59
CA PRO A 76 4.14 17.14 -8.58
C PRO A 76 3.00 17.86 -9.28
N LEU A 77 1.77 17.59 -8.84
CA LEU A 77 0.61 18.39 -9.26
C LEU A 77 0.98 19.85 -9.01
N PRO A 78 1.01 20.72 -10.04
CA PRO A 78 1.31 22.12 -9.82
C PRO A 78 0.19 22.68 -8.94
N LEU A 79 0.49 22.94 -7.67
CA LEU A 79 -0.40 23.69 -6.79
C LEU A 79 -0.40 25.12 -7.31
N ARG A 80 -1.31 25.40 -8.23
CA ARG A 80 -1.49 26.72 -8.82
C ARG A 80 -2.23 27.58 -7.80
N VAL A 81 -1.47 28.24 -6.93
CA VAL A 81 -2.00 29.27 -6.05
C VAL A 81 -2.10 30.57 -6.85
N GLU A 82 -3.30 31.15 -6.89
CA GLU A 82 -3.49 32.48 -7.47
C GLU A 82 -2.70 33.52 -6.66
N PRO A 83 -2.07 34.52 -7.31
CA PRO A 83 -1.21 35.49 -6.63
C PRO A 83 -1.97 36.30 -5.56
N SER A 84 -3.28 36.48 -5.70
CA SER A 84 -4.15 37.11 -4.71
C SER A 84 -4.30 36.27 -3.42
N VAL A 85 -4.30 34.94 -3.53
CA VAL A 85 -4.38 34.02 -2.37
C VAL A 85 -3.05 34.01 -1.62
N ALA A 86 -1.93 33.97 -2.34
CA ALA A 86 -0.60 34.06 -1.73
C ALA A 86 -0.38 35.42 -1.03
N ALA A 87 -0.80 36.52 -1.66
CA ALA A 87 -0.73 37.86 -1.06
C ALA A 87 -1.66 38.01 0.16
N GLY A 88 -2.84 37.39 0.14
CA GLY A 88 -3.75 37.39 1.30
C GLY A 88 -3.16 36.65 2.50
N LEU A 89 -2.54 35.49 2.28
CA LEU A 89 -1.89 34.69 3.33
C LEU A 89 -0.67 35.39 3.93
N THR A 90 0.18 36.02 3.12
CA THR A 90 1.36 36.76 3.62
C THR A 90 0.96 37.98 4.43
N LEU A 91 -0.07 38.72 3.98
CA LEU A 91 -0.58 39.88 4.72
C LEU A 91 -1.22 39.48 6.05
N ALA A 92 -2.00 38.38 6.06
CA ALA A 92 -2.60 37.85 7.28
C ALA A 92 -1.53 37.38 8.29
N ALA A 93 -0.49 36.68 7.83
CA ALA A 93 0.62 36.26 8.67
C ALA A 93 1.40 37.46 9.24
N ALA A 94 1.70 38.47 8.41
CA ALA A 94 2.37 39.69 8.86
C ALA A 94 1.54 40.46 9.89
N ALA A 95 0.22 40.57 9.69
CA ALA A 95 -0.70 41.19 10.64
C ALA A 95 -0.79 40.41 11.97
N ALA A 96 -0.80 39.07 11.92
CA ALA A 96 -0.80 38.24 13.11
C ALA A 96 0.51 38.37 13.91
N ILE A 97 1.66 38.41 13.22
CA ILE A 97 2.97 38.62 13.86
C ILE A 97 3.04 40.02 14.48
N ALA A 98 2.62 41.05 13.77
CA ALA A 98 2.59 42.42 14.29
C ALA A 98 1.63 42.54 15.49
N GLY A 99 0.45 41.93 15.42
CA GLY A 99 -0.51 41.87 16.53
C GLY A 99 0.03 41.12 17.75
N PHE A 100 0.71 39.99 17.54
CA PHE A 100 1.38 39.24 18.61
C PHE A 100 2.49 40.06 19.25
N PHE A 101 3.32 40.73 18.44
CA PHE A 101 4.41 41.57 18.95
C PHE A 101 3.87 42.75 19.78
N VAL A 102 2.84 43.44 19.29
CA VAL A 102 2.14 44.49 20.04
C VAL A 102 1.52 43.93 21.33
N TYR A 103 0.90 42.75 21.30
CA TYR A 103 0.37 42.08 22.48
C TYR A 103 1.45 41.76 23.52
N THR A 104 2.62 41.26 23.08
CA THR A 104 3.76 40.97 23.96
C THR A 104 4.41 42.22 24.55
N LEU A 105 4.32 43.37 23.89
CA LEU A 105 4.83 44.64 24.43
C LEU A 105 3.87 45.28 25.46
N ILE A 106 2.57 44.97 25.39
CA ILE A 106 1.54 45.54 26.27
C ILE A 106 1.31 44.69 27.53
N LYS A 107 1.53 43.37 27.49
CA LYS A 107 1.50 42.51 28.69
C LYS A 107 2.92 42.27 29.23
N PRO A 108 3.25 42.64 30.48
CA PRO A 108 4.52 42.26 31.08
C PRO A 108 4.61 40.74 31.23
N PRO A 109 5.83 40.17 31.20
CA PRO A 109 6.05 38.73 31.18
C PRO A 109 5.51 38.09 32.46
N THR A 110 4.48 37.25 32.30
CA THR A 110 4.10 36.27 33.32
C THR A 110 5.21 35.23 33.40
N GLU A 111 5.86 35.15 34.54
CA GLU A 111 6.94 34.20 34.82
C GLU A 111 6.50 32.77 34.47
N PRO A 112 7.37 31.99 33.81
CA PRO A 112 7.04 30.64 33.42
C PRO A 112 6.99 29.72 34.64
N THR A 113 5.79 29.24 35.00
CA THR A 113 5.64 28.07 35.85
C THR A 113 6.16 26.85 35.09
N MET A 114 7.38 26.46 35.40
CA MET A 114 7.96 25.16 35.07
C MET A 114 7.27 24.10 35.92
N ALA A 115 6.15 23.58 35.44
CA ALA A 115 5.59 22.31 35.87
C ALA A 115 5.55 21.41 34.63
N GLY A 116 6.53 20.52 34.55
CA GLY A 116 6.58 19.50 33.52
C GLY A 116 5.44 18.51 33.72
N GLU A 117 4.59 18.40 32.71
CA GLU A 117 3.76 17.23 32.46
C GLU A 117 3.91 16.94 30.97
N TYR A 118 4.78 15.99 30.62
CA TYR A 118 4.83 15.48 29.25
C TYR A 118 3.50 14.77 28.99
N PRO A 119 2.76 15.11 27.91
CA PRO A 119 1.60 14.34 27.55
C PRO A 119 2.04 12.89 27.29
N PRO A 120 1.28 11.88 27.76
CA PRO A 120 1.61 10.50 27.46
C PRO A 120 1.70 10.34 25.95
N ALA A 121 2.77 9.70 25.49
CA ALA A 121 3.00 9.41 24.09
C ALA A 121 1.70 8.89 23.47
N MET A 122 1.18 9.63 22.48
CA MET A 122 0.00 9.24 21.75
C MET A 122 0.33 7.91 21.04
N HIS A 123 -0.02 6.81 21.69
CA HIS A 123 -0.11 5.51 21.04
C HIS A 123 -1.17 5.66 19.96
N ARG A 124 -0.72 5.99 18.74
CA ARG A 124 -1.55 5.86 17.56
C ARG A 124 -1.82 4.38 17.39
N GLN A 125 -2.94 3.94 17.95
CA GLN A 125 -3.45 2.59 17.79
C GLN A 125 -3.85 2.46 16.32
N ILE A 126 -2.96 1.84 15.54
CA ILE A 126 -3.26 1.42 14.18
C ILE A 126 -4.33 0.34 14.30
N ASP A 127 -5.59 0.73 14.12
CA ASP A 127 -6.70 -0.20 14.02
C ASP A 127 -6.61 -0.85 12.64
N GLY A 128 -5.80 -1.91 12.56
CA GLY A 128 -5.41 -2.57 11.32
C GLY A 128 -6.59 -3.11 10.49
N THR A 129 -7.82 -3.09 11.02
CA THR A 129 -9.02 -3.45 10.27
C THR A 129 -9.49 -2.32 9.34
N ARG A 130 -9.45 -1.06 9.80
CA ARG A 130 -9.96 0.10 9.05
C ARG A 130 -8.98 0.63 8.02
N ASP A 131 -7.69 0.61 8.35
CA ASP A 131 -6.65 1.01 7.39
C ASP A 131 -6.52 -0.02 6.25
N PHE A 132 -6.91 -1.28 6.48
CA PHE A 132 -6.89 -2.35 5.49
C PHE A 132 -8.06 -2.28 4.49
N GLU A 133 -9.26 -1.89 4.92
CA GLU A 133 -10.39 -1.66 3.99
C GLU A 133 -10.07 -0.55 2.98
N ARG A 134 -9.28 0.46 3.39
CA ARG A 134 -8.86 1.56 2.52
C ARG A 134 -7.71 1.18 1.57
N ALA A 135 -6.91 0.19 1.93
CA ALA A 135 -5.80 -0.33 1.14
C ALA A 135 -6.20 -1.44 0.15
N ARG A 136 -7.46 -1.90 0.18
CA ARG A 136 -7.97 -2.82 -0.84
C ARG A 136 -7.94 -2.14 -2.21
N SER A 137 -7.09 -2.66 -3.09
CA SER A 137 -7.11 -2.26 -4.49
C SER A 137 -8.51 -2.53 -5.08
N PRO A 138 -9.09 -1.64 -5.90
CA PRO A 138 -10.42 -1.84 -6.49
C PRO A 138 -10.51 -3.05 -7.45
N PHE A 139 -9.42 -3.79 -7.67
CA PHE A 139 -9.32 -4.87 -8.65
C PHE A 139 -9.41 -6.28 -8.08
N SER A 140 -9.50 -6.46 -6.75
CA SER A 140 -9.52 -7.79 -6.10
C SER A 140 -10.84 -8.58 -6.30
N GLY A 141 -11.71 -8.18 -7.23
CA GLY A 141 -13.04 -8.75 -7.45
C GLY A 141 -13.26 -9.44 -8.80
N HIS A 142 -12.24 -9.63 -9.63
CA HIS A 142 -12.43 -10.25 -10.95
C HIS A 142 -11.90 -11.68 -11.00
N THR A 143 -12.82 -12.63 -10.91
CA THR A 143 -12.64 -13.98 -11.43
C THR A 143 -12.51 -13.91 -12.95
N ILE A 144 -11.37 -14.31 -13.50
CA ILE A 144 -11.18 -14.46 -14.93
C ILE A 144 -11.93 -15.73 -15.37
N PRO A 145 -12.94 -15.65 -16.25
CA PRO A 145 -13.54 -16.85 -16.83
C PRO A 145 -12.57 -17.43 -17.85
N VAL A 146 -11.85 -18.49 -17.48
CA VAL A 146 -11.06 -19.28 -18.42
C VAL A 146 -12.05 -20.12 -19.23
N SER A 147 -12.29 -19.72 -20.48
CA SER A 147 -12.95 -20.60 -21.45
C SER A 147 -11.89 -21.52 -22.06
N LEU A 148 -11.95 -22.81 -21.72
CA LEU A 148 -11.23 -23.83 -22.47
C LEU A 148 -11.97 -24.03 -23.80
N ASP A 149 -11.32 -23.63 -24.89
CA ASP A 149 -11.69 -24.03 -26.25
C ASP A 149 -11.20 -25.48 -26.46
N ASP A 150 -12.12 -26.43 -26.43
CA ASP A 150 -11.88 -27.82 -26.84
C ASP A 150 -11.75 -27.86 -28.38
N GLY A 151 -10.56 -27.56 -28.87
CA GLY A 151 -10.17 -27.69 -30.27
C GLY A 151 -10.05 -29.16 -30.70
N HIS A 152 -11.15 -29.68 -31.24
CA HIS A 152 -11.21 -30.95 -31.96
C HIS A 152 -10.38 -30.91 -33.26
N SER A 153 -9.40 -31.80 -33.42
CA SER A 153 -8.79 -32.21 -34.70
C SER A 153 -8.04 -33.52 -34.45
N GLY A 154 -8.46 -34.69 -34.89
CA GLY A 154 -8.94 -35.00 -36.23
C GLY A 154 -7.79 -35.56 -37.06
N ARG A 155 -7.39 -36.81 -36.79
CA ARG A 155 -6.84 -37.78 -37.77
C ARG A 155 -6.77 -39.16 -37.16
#